data_AF-A0A7X7L7F0-F1
#
_entry.id   AF-A0A7X7L7F0-F1
#
_cell.length_a   1.000
_cell.length_b   1.000
_cell.length_c   1.000
_cell.angle_alpha   90.00
_cell.angle_beta   90.00
_cell.angle_gamma   90.00
#
_symmetry.space_group_name_H-M   'P 1'
#
loop_
_entity.id
_entity.type
_entity.pdbx_description
1 polymer ?
#
loop_
_entity_poly.entity_id
_entity_poly.type
_entity_poly.pdbx_seq_one_letter_code
_entity_poly.pdbx_strand_id
1 'polypeptide(L)'
;MHIKYPEYDKSLLSLASSILKHYGAESTHASYPYIDHLLTNDYMNVVIMLFDGLGTKILEKHLPEDSFLRKNFVESFSSVFPPTTTAATVSIESGLSPAEHGWLGWSLYFSSIDTTVSIFPNTISGSKGVQAAQYHVARKFLP
;
A
#
# COMPACT_ATOMS: atom_id res chain seq x y z
N MET A 1 -12.87 22.97 -3.60
CA MET A 1 -12.24 21.71 -3.13
C MET A 1 -11.99 20.87 -4.38
N HIS A 2 -10.73 20.60 -4.74
CA HIS A 2 -10.42 19.69 -5.84
C HIS A 2 -10.39 18.26 -5.29
N ILE A 3 -11.28 17.40 -5.77
CA ILE A 3 -11.28 15.97 -5.44
C ILE A 3 -10.19 15.30 -6.26
N LYS A 4 -9.29 14.55 -5.60
CA LYS A 4 -8.28 13.71 -6.27
C LYS A 4 -8.74 12.25 -6.21
N TYR A 5 -8.84 11.61 -7.37
CA TYR A 5 -9.15 10.19 -7.50
C TYR A 5 -7.86 9.36 -7.51
N PRO A 6 -7.91 8.06 -7.11
CA PRO A 6 -6.77 7.17 -7.28
C PRO A 6 -6.44 7.00 -8.76
N GLU A 7 -5.15 7.04 -9.08
CA GLU A 7 -4.63 6.91 -10.45
C GLU A 7 -3.93 5.55 -10.53
N TYR A 8 -4.69 4.46 -10.68
CA TYR A 8 -4.14 3.10 -10.48
C TYR A 8 -2.94 2.79 -11.40
N ASP A 9 -2.92 3.31 -12.63
CA ASP A 9 -1.80 3.16 -13.57
C ASP A 9 -0.53 3.94 -13.16
N LYS A 10 -0.64 4.88 -12.21
CA LYS A 10 0.45 5.64 -11.59
C LYS A 10 0.27 5.70 -10.07
N SER A 11 0.29 4.53 -9.43
CA SER A 11 0.04 4.37 -8.01
C SER A 11 1.00 3.39 -7.33
N LEU A 12 0.84 3.21 -6.02
CA LEU A 12 1.45 2.11 -5.28
C LEU A 12 1.15 0.73 -5.91
N LEU A 13 -0.04 0.55 -6.51
CA LEU A 13 -0.40 -0.73 -7.13
C LEU A 13 0.34 -0.97 -8.45
N SER A 14 0.50 0.06 -9.29
CA SER A 14 1.28 -0.07 -10.52
C SER A 14 2.78 -0.17 -10.24
N LEU A 15 3.28 0.43 -9.15
CA LEU A 15 4.62 0.19 -8.63
C LEU A 15 4.83 -1.28 -8.27
N ALA A 16 3.93 -1.88 -7.49
CA ALA A 16 4.00 -3.31 -7.16
C ALA A 16 3.98 -4.18 -8.43
N SER A 17 3.13 -3.83 -9.40
CA SER A 17 3.02 -4.53 -10.68
C SER A 17 4.28 -4.44 -11.53
N SER A 18 4.95 -3.29 -11.56
CA SER A 18 6.27 -3.14 -12.23
C SER A 18 7.33 -4.04 -11.61
N ILE A 19 7.32 -4.21 -10.28
CA ILE A 19 8.29 -5.05 -9.57
C ILE A 19 8.01 -6.52 -9.84
N LEU A 20 6.74 -6.95 -9.78
CA LEU A 20 6.34 -8.31 -10.15
C LEU A 20 6.76 -8.63 -11.59
N LYS A 21 6.47 -7.72 -12.53
CA LYS A 21 6.85 -7.84 -13.94
C LYS A 21 8.37 -7.97 -14.11
N HIS A 22 9.16 -7.15 -13.42
CA HIS A 22 10.63 -7.19 -13.50
C HIS A 22 11.19 -8.55 -13.08
N TYR A 23 10.60 -9.19 -12.06
CA TYR A 23 11.01 -10.52 -11.61
C TYR A 23 10.30 -11.69 -12.32
N GLY A 24 9.51 -11.42 -13.36
CA GLY A 24 8.81 -12.44 -14.14
C GLY A 24 7.61 -13.08 -13.43
N ALA A 25 7.10 -12.45 -12.37
CA ALA A 25 5.86 -12.86 -11.71
C ALA A 25 4.63 -12.30 -12.46
N GLU A 26 3.51 -13.01 -12.34
CA GLU A 26 2.23 -12.54 -12.88
C GLU A 26 1.69 -11.35 -12.09
N SER A 27 1.06 -10.41 -12.78
CA SER A 27 0.27 -9.32 -12.18
C SER A 27 -1.04 -9.18 -12.94
N THR A 28 -2.12 -8.90 -12.22
CA THR A 28 -3.45 -8.59 -12.78
C THR A 28 -3.63 -7.10 -13.09
N HIS A 29 -2.68 -6.26 -12.67
CA HIS A 29 -2.73 -4.80 -12.83
C HIS A 29 -1.66 -4.29 -13.78
N ALA A 30 -1.92 -3.12 -14.39
CA ALA A 30 -0.96 -2.47 -15.26
C ALA A 30 0.29 -2.06 -14.48
N SER A 31 1.46 -2.39 -15.03
CA SER A 31 2.73 -1.85 -14.57
C SER A 31 2.88 -0.39 -14.98
N TYR A 32 3.73 0.36 -14.29
CA TYR A 32 4.00 1.75 -14.66
C TYR A 32 5.23 1.84 -15.59
N PRO A 33 5.09 2.28 -16.87
CA PRO A 33 6.17 2.22 -17.85
C PRO A 33 7.47 2.93 -17.42
N TYR A 34 7.36 4.01 -16.64
CA TYR A 34 8.54 4.72 -16.13
C TYR A 34 9.37 3.82 -15.18
N ILE A 35 8.70 3.10 -14.28
CA ILE A 35 9.37 2.19 -13.33
C ILE A 35 9.86 0.95 -14.05
N ASP A 36 9.10 0.44 -15.03
CA ASP A 36 9.56 -0.68 -15.87
C ASP A 36 10.89 -0.36 -16.53
N HIS A 37 11.03 0.84 -17.12
CA HIS A 37 12.28 1.31 -17.71
C HIS A 37 13.37 1.53 -16.66
N LEU A 38 13.04 2.08 -15.48
CA LEU A 38 14.03 2.24 -14.42
C LEU A 38 14.64 0.89 -14.02
N LEU A 39 13.80 -0.14 -13.90
CA LEU A 39 14.19 -1.49 -13.50
C LEU A 39 14.96 -2.27 -14.59
N THR A 40 15.09 -1.77 -15.83
CA THR A 40 15.96 -2.43 -16.84
C THR A 40 17.45 -2.18 -16.61
N ASN A 41 17.80 -1.28 -15.70
CA ASN A 41 19.19 -1.08 -15.30
C ASN A 41 19.73 -2.28 -14.53
N ASP A 42 21.06 -2.46 -14.51
CA ASP A 42 21.73 -3.57 -13.85
C ASP A 42 21.83 -3.36 -12.33
N TYR A 43 20.68 -3.45 -11.65
CA TYR A 43 20.61 -3.39 -10.20
C TYR A 43 20.80 -4.77 -9.58
N MET A 44 21.78 -4.90 -8.68
CA MET A 44 21.95 -6.13 -7.89
C MET A 44 20.78 -6.36 -6.92
N ASN A 45 20.24 -5.29 -6.34
CA ASN A 45 19.17 -5.35 -5.33
C ASN A 45 18.17 -4.23 -5.56
N VAL A 46 16.88 -4.55 -5.49
CA VAL A 46 15.79 -3.58 -5.52
C VAL A 46 15.17 -3.51 -4.12
N VAL A 47 15.16 -2.32 -3.53
CA VAL A 47 14.61 -2.09 -2.18
C VAL A 47 13.50 -1.05 -2.25
N ILE A 48 12.30 -1.43 -1.80
CA ILE A 48 11.18 -0.50 -1.61
C ILE A 48 11.18 -0.04 -0.15
N MET A 49 11.17 1.27 0.07
CA MET A 49 10.94 1.85 1.41
C MET A 49 9.58 2.55 1.42
N LEU A 50 8.62 1.99 2.16
CA LEU A 50 7.31 2.59 2.37
C LEU A 50 7.30 3.36 3.69
N PHE A 51 7.21 4.69 3.62
CA PHE A 51 7.16 5.56 4.79
C PHE A 51 5.72 5.96 5.11
N ASP A 52 5.25 5.65 6.33
CA ASP A 52 3.89 5.96 6.75
C ASP A 52 3.63 7.47 6.78
N GLY A 53 2.53 7.90 6.18
CA GLY A 53 2.12 9.31 6.13
C GLY A 53 3.03 10.26 5.36
N LEU A 54 4.05 9.79 4.62
CA LEU A 54 5.01 10.67 3.93
C LEU A 54 4.53 11.08 2.52
N GLY A 55 3.81 12.18 2.42
CA GLY A 55 3.35 12.75 1.14
C GLY A 55 4.29 13.81 0.54
N THR A 56 4.24 14.00 -0.78
CA THR A 56 5.05 15.01 -1.50
C THR A 56 4.89 16.42 -0.93
N LYS A 57 3.67 16.83 -0.55
CA LYS A 57 3.42 18.15 0.04
C LYS A 57 4.09 18.34 1.40
N ILE A 58 4.29 17.26 2.17
CA ILE A 58 5.01 17.29 3.44
C ILE A 58 6.50 17.54 3.18
N LEU A 59 7.08 16.80 2.22
CA LEU A 59 8.47 17.02 1.79
C LEU A 59 8.68 18.45 1.29
N GLU A 60 7.76 18.94 0.44
CA GLU A 60 7.82 20.30 -0.12
C GLU A 60 7.82 21.39 0.94
N LYS A 61 6.96 21.23 1.95
CA LYS A 61 6.75 22.22 3.01
C LYS A 61 7.86 22.23 4.05
N HIS A 62 8.44 21.08 4.36
CA HIS A 62 9.29 20.91 5.53
C HIS A 62 10.78 20.70 5.22
N LEU A 63 11.14 20.42 3.96
CA LEU A 63 12.53 20.19 3.58
C LEU A 63 13.01 21.21 2.53
N PRO A 64 14.24 21.74 2.67
CA PRO A 64 14.91 22.49 1.60
C PRO A 64 15.05 21.68 0.30
N GLU A 65 15.14 22.35 -0.84
CA GLU A 65 15.22 21.69 -2.16
C GLU A 65 16.48 20.83 -2.33
N ASP A 66 17.58 21.21 -1.69
CA ASP A 66 18.87 20.51 -1.70
C ASP A 66 18.98 19.39 -0.64
N SER A 67 17.93 19.18 0.16
CA SER A 67 17.88 18.06 1.12
C SER A 67 17.87 16.70 0.41
N PHE A 68 18.33 15.64 1.10
CA PHE A 68 18.52 14.32 0.50
C PHE A 68 17.29 13.77 -0.24
N LEU A 69 16.08 13.87 0.34
CA LEU A 69 14.86 13.37 -0.29
C LEU A 69 14.37 14.29 -1.41
N ARG A 70 14.51 15.61 -1.29
CA ARG A 70 14.06 16.58 -2.31
C ARG A 70 14.97 16.57 -3.53
N LYS A 71 16.29 16.54 -3.35
CA LYS A 71 17.27 16.53 -4.44
C LYS A 71 17.26 15.24 -5.27
N ASN A 72 16.85 14.12 -4.66
CA ASN A 72 16.73 12.82 -5.32
C ASN A 72 15.26 12.50 -5.64
N PHE A 73 14.33 13.45 -5.50
CA PHE A 73 12.94 13.25 -5.86
C PHE A 73 12.81 13.18 -7.38
N VAL A 74 12.24 12.08 -7.86
CA VAL A 74 12.05 11.85 -9.29
C VAL A 74 10.60 12.12 -9.68
N GLU A 75 9.66 11.51 -8.97
CA GLU A 75 8.24 11.60 -9.31
C GLU A 75 7.32 11.29 -8.12
N SER A 76 6.05 11.74 -8.21
CA SER A 76 4.99 11.43 -7.24
C SER A 76 4.02 10.38 -7.78
N PHE A 77 3.52 9.54 -6.89
CA PHE A 77 2.52 8.51 -7.17
C PHE A 77 1.23 8.80 -6.43
N SER A 78 0.11 8.31 -6.96
CA SER A 78 -1.11 8.20 -6.17
C SER A 78 -0.99 7.04 -5.16
N SER A 79 -1.67 7.16 -4.03
CA SER A 79 -1.88 5.99 -3.17
C SER A 79 -2.99 5.12 -3.77
N VAL A 80 -3.36 4.05 -3.07
CA VAL A 80 -4.60 3.32 -3.33
C VAL A 80 -5.79 4.00 -2.63
N PHE A 81 -7.01 3.57 -2.94
CA PHE A 81 -8.21 4.00 -2.23
C PHE A 81 -8.89 2.84 -1.49
N PRO A 82 -9.19 2.98 -0.19
CA PRO A 82 -8.91 4.15 0.65
C PRO A 82 -7.40 4.28 0.97
N PRO A 83 -6.86 5.51 1.15
CA PRO A 83 -5.44 5.72 1.38
C PRO A 83 -5.06 5.47 2.85
N THR A 84 -5.43 4.30 3.39
CA THR A 84 -5.07 3.88 4.75
C THR A 84 -3.74 3.13 4.74
N THR A 85 -3.00 3.17 5.87
CA THR A 85 -1.77 2.40 6.05
C THR A 85 -1.99 0.93 5.72
N THR A 86 -3.11 0.37 6.18
CA THR A 86 -3.48 -1.03 5.95
C THR A 86 -3.67 -1.35 4.47
N ALA A 87 -4.49 -0.56 3.76
CA ALA A 87 -4.74 -0.80 2.34
C ALA A 87 -3.46 -0.63 1.50
N ALA A 88 -2.71 0.46 1.73
CA ALA A 88 -1.48 0.74 1.00
C ALA A 88 -0.41 -0.34 1.20
N THR A 89 -0.22 -0.80 2.43
CA THR A 89 0.77 -1.84 2.76
C THR A 89 0.40 -3.16 2.10
N VAL A 90 -0.84 -3.61 2.26
CA VAL A 90 -1.28 -4.89 1.69
C VAL A 90 -1.27 -4.84 0.16
N SER A 91 -1.62 -3.71 -0.47
CA SER A 91 -1.53 -3.58 -1.93
C SER A 91 -0.09 -3.67 -2.45
N ILE A 92 0.87 -3.06 -1.76
CA ILE A 92 2.30 -3.17 -2.12
C ILE A 92 2.83 -4.59 -1.91
N GLU A 93 2.44 -5.26 -0.82
CA GLU A 93 2.91 -6.62 -0.51
C GLU A 93 2.29 -7.69 -1.41
N SER A 94 1.02 -7.54 -1.80
CA SER A 94 0.28 -8.57 -2.56
C SER A 94 0.20 -8.30 -4.06
N GLY A 95 0.40 -7.05 -4.50
CA GLY A 95 0.10 -6.64 -5.87
C GLY A 95 -1.40 -6.59 -6.19
N LEU A 96 -2.28 -6.64 -5.19
CA LEU A 96 -3.74 -6.57 -5.33
C LEU A 96 -4.27 -5.20 -4.91
N SER A 97 -5.34 -4.75 -5.55
CA SER A 97 -6.07 -3.55 -5.14
C SER A 97 -6.84 -3.75 -3.83
N PRO A 98 -7.23 -2.67 -3.14
CA PRO A 98 -8.07 -2.77 -1.95
C PRO A 98 -9.41 -3.46 -2.18
N ALA A 99 -9.95 -3.36 -3.40
CA ALA A 99 -11.19 -4.04 -3.77
C ALA A 99 -11.01 -5.56 -3.90
N GLU A 100 -9.80 -6.02 -4.25
CA GLU A 100 -9.49 -7.45 -4.35
C GLU A 100 -9.14 -8.04 -2.99
N HIS A 101 -8.27 -7.40 -2.20
CA HIS A 101 -7.82 -7.96 -0.93
C HIS A 101 -8.77 -7.66 0.25
N GLY A 102 -9.59 -6.61 0.21
CA GLY A 102 -10.57 -6.30 1.27
C GLY A 102 -10.00 -5.75 2.59
N TRP A 103 -8.67 -5.73 2.79
CA TRP A 103 -7.99 -5.02 3.90
C TRP A 103 -8.08 -3.49 3.77
N LEU A 104 -9.25 -2.90 4.03
CA LEU A 104 -9.53 -1.49 3.76
C LEU A 104 -9.03 -0.51 4.84
N GLY A 105 -8.77 -0.97 6.07
CA GLY A 105 -8.37 -0.10 7.18
C GLY A 105 -7.92 -0.87 8.41
N TRP A 106 -7.51 -0.14 9.45
CA TRP A 106 -6.94 -0.76 10.65
C TRP A 106 -7.91 -1.71 11.35
N SER A 107 -9.19 -1.32 11.41
CA SER A 107 -10.25 -2.09 12.04
C SER A 107 -11.42 -2.27 11.09
N LEU A 108 -11.93 -3.50 10.98
CA LEU A 108 -13.08 -3.85 10.14
C LEU A 108 -14.10 -4.63 10.97
N TYR A 109 -15.38 -4.44 10.70
CA TYR A 109 -16.45 -5.23 11.29
C TYR A 109 -16.63 -6.55 10.53
N PHE A 110 -16.72 -7.65 11.27
CA PHE A 110 -16.92 -8.99 10.73
C PHE A 110 -18.22 -9.58 11.30
N SER A 111 -19.24 -9.70 10.45
CA SER A 111 -20.55 -10.24 10.83
C SER A 111 -20.49 -11.71 11.27
N SER A 112 -19.49 -12.48 10.81
CA SER A 112 -19.29 -13.88 11.18
C SER A 112 -19.00 -14.10 12.67
N ILE A 113 -18.50 -13.06 13.36
CA ILE A 113 -18.18 -13.08 14.79
C ILE A 113 -18.78 -11.86 15.51
N ASP A 114 -19.66 -11.13 14.83
CA ASP A 114 -20.36 -9.93 15.30
C ASP A 114 -19.48 -8.93 16.08
N THR A 115 -18.30 -8.63 15.55
CA THR A 115 -17.39 -7.68 16.21
C THR A 115 -16.46 -6.96 15.24
N THR A 116 -15.92 -5.84 15.71
CA THR A 116 -14.90 -5.07 14.99
C THR A 116 -13.52 -5.56 15.40
N VAL A 117 -12.71 -5.95 14.42
CA VAL A 117 -11.38 -6.53 14.60
C VAL A 117 -10.31 -5.57 14.09
N SER A 118 -9.32 -5.27 14.94
CA SER A 118 -8.05 -4.68 14.50
C SER A 118 -7.28 -5.75 13.71
N ILE A 119 -7.22 -5.61 12.38
CA ILE A 119 -6.97 -6.76 11.51
C ILE A 119 -5.53 -7.27 11.52
N PHE A 120 -4.53 -6.40 11.68
CA PHE A 120 -3.13 -6.84 11.81
C PHE A 120 -2.85 -7.64 13.10
N PRO A 121 -3.20 -7.15 14.31
CA PRO A 121 -2.98 -7.91 15.54
C PRO A 121 -4.02 -9.02 15.79
N ASN A 122 -5.07 -9.11 14.97
CA ASN A 122 -6.19 -10.03 15.14
C ASN A 122 -6.89 -9.93 16.51
N THR A 123 -7.15 -8.69 16.95
CA THR A 123 -7.74 -8.42 18.28
C THR A 123 -9.05 -7.68 18.15
N ILE A 124 -9.94 -7.84 19.13
CA ILE A 124 -11.16 -7.04 19.23
C ILE A 124 -10.74 -5.57 19.34
N SER A 125 -11.28 -4.71 18.47
CA SER A 125 -10.91 -3.29 18.41
C SER A 125 -11.24 -2.60 19.73
N GLY A 126 -10.27 -1.84 20.27
CA GLY A 126 -10.42 -1.15 21.56
C GLY A 126 -10.31 -2.03 22.81
N SER A 127 -10.16 -3.36 22.67
CA SER A 127 -10.12 -4.30 23.80
C SER A 127 -8.80 -4.37 24.57
N LYS A 128 -7.78 -3.60 24.16
CA LYS A 128 -6.41 -3.68 24.69
C LYS A 128 -5.76 -5.07 24.53
N GLY A 129 -6.03 -5.74 23.41
CA GLY A 129 -5.29 -6.94 23.00
C GLY A 129 -6.04 -8.26 23.18
N VAL A 130 -7.34 -8.23 23.51
CA VAL A 130 -8.15 -9.45 23.53
C VAL A 130 -8.26 -10.01 22.11
N GLN A 131 -7.89 -11.27 21.93
CA GLN A 131 -7.95 -11.94 20.62
C GLN A 131 -9.38 -12.00 20.10
N ALA A 132 -9.56 -11.73 18.81
CA ALA A 132 -10.87 -11.75 18.17
C ALA A 132 -11.38 -13.19 17.93
N ALA A 133 -10.48 -14.11 17.62
CA ALA A 133 -10.76 -15.53 17.43
C ALA A 133 -9.47 -16.34 17.55
N GLN A 134 -9.59 -17.68 17.63
CA GLN A 134 -8.42 -18.59 17.59
C GLN A 134 -7.74 -18.69 16.21
N TYR A 135 -8.33 -18.06 15.19
CA TYR A 135 -7.78 -17.96 13.84
C TYR A 135 -7.69 -16.48 13.44
N HIS A 136 -6.88 -16.18 12.42
CA HIS A 136 -6.79 -14.83 11.90
C HIS A 136 -8.07 -14.47 11.12
N VAL A 137 -8.90 -13.59 11.69
CA VAL A 137 -10.26 -13.30 11.19
C VAL A 137 -10.22 -12.74 9.77
N ALA A 138 -9.41 -11.71 9.53
CA ALA A 138 -9.30 -11.09 8.21
C ALA A 138 -8.84 -12.08 7.13
N ARG A 139 -7.76 -12.85 7.37
CA ARG A 139 -7.29 -13.88 6.43
C ARG A 139 -8.27 -15.02 6.16
N LYS A 140 -9.24 -15.24 7.05
CA LYS A 140 -10.25 -16.30 6.86
C LYS A 140 -11.44 -15.82 6.03
N PHE A 141 -11.84 -14.56 6.20
CA PHE A 141 -13.10 -14.04 5.65
C PHE A 141 -12.92 -13.00 4.56
N LEU A 142 -11.73 -12.41 4.41
CA LEU A 142 -11.38 -11.57 3.28
C LEU A 142 -10.64 -12.41 2.23
N PRO A 143 -10.72 -12.03 0.94
CA PRO A 143 -10.05 -12.73 -0.14
C PRO A 143 -8.53 -12.82 0.03
#